data_AF-A0A7X1FGK1-F1
#
_entry.id   AF-A0A7X1FGK1-F1
#
_cell.length_a   1.000
_cell.length_b   1.000
_cell.length_c   1.000
_cell.angle_alpha   90.00
_cell.angle_beta   90.00
_cell.angle_gamma   90.00
#
_symmetry.space_group_name_H-M   'P 1'
#
loop_
_entity.id
_entity.type
_entity.pdbx_description
1 polymer ?
#
loop_
_entity_poly.entity_id
_entity_poly.type
_entity_poly.pdbx_seq_one_letter_code
_entity_poly.pdbx_strand_id
1 'polypeptide(L)'
;MTVSSGVLGRCAHCQALLDLEPWQLNAMAMQEPFACKHCHKPLKLDCPEQIKRLKTLGSFATLRALLIVLCATVLLVSLALQWIGLLERSLQLGISALVLVGYLLVMAIVRRRQRRPLLLQAG
;
A
#
# COMPACT_ATOMS: atom_id res chain seq x y z
N MET A 1 6.40 -6.56 -19.13
CA MET A 1 6.75 -5.85 -17.87
C MET A 1 5.71 -6.23 -16.84
N THR A 2 6.06 -7.03 -15.83
CA THR A 2 5.12 -7.40 -14.76
C THR A 2 5.09 -6.26 -13.74
N VAL A 3 3.90 -5.72 -13.47
CA VAL A 3 3.72 -4.71 -12.42
C VAL A 3 3.84 -5.44 -11.09
N SER A 4 5.00 -5.32 -10.44
CA SER A 4 5.18 -5.83 -9.08
C SER A 4 4.24 -5.08 -8.15
N SER A 5 3.45 -5.82 -7.39
CA SER A 5 2.56 -5.24 -6.37
C SER A 5 3.35 -4.80 -5.12
N GLY A 6 4.61 -5.22 -4.99
CA GLY A 6 5.44 -5.02 -3.81
C GLY A 6 4.97 -5.84 -2.59
N VAL A 7 4.03 -6.77 -2.79
CA VAL A 7 3.50 -7.66 -1.75
C VAL A 7 4.17 -9.02 -1.88
N LEU A 8 4.82 -9.46 -0.80
CA LEU A 8 5.46 -10.76 -0.75
C LEU A 8 4.48 -11.83 -0.22
N GLY A 9 4.51 -13.01 -0.81
CA GLY A 9 3.89 -14.23 -0.31
C GLY A 9 4.94 -15.27 0.00
N ARG A 10 4.67 -16.17 0.94
CA ARG A 10 5.52 -17.32 1.27
C ARG A 10 4.70 -18.58 1.09
N CYS A 11 5.19 -19.48 0.24
CA CYS A 11 4.54 -20.76 -0.01
C CYS A 11 4.67 -21.69 1.20
N ALA A 12 3.57 -22.27 1.71
CA ALA A 12 3.65 -23.27 2.80
C ALA A 12 4.37 -24.56 2.39
N HIS A 13 4.37 -24.92 1.10
CA HIS A 13 4.99 -26.16 0.63
C HIS A 13 6.50 -26.06 0.42
N CYS A 14 6.96 -25.08 -0.36
CA CYS A 14 8.37 -24.94 -0.73
C CYS A 14 9.09 -23.83 0.03
N GLN A 15 8.39 -23.07 0.88
CA GLN A 15 8.92 -21.95 1.66
C GLN A 15 9.52 -20.81 0.83
N ALA A 16 9.42 -20.89 -0.50
CA ALA A 16 9.85 -19.84 -1.40
C ALA A 16 9.06 -18.55 -1.15
N LEU A 17 9.76 -17.41 -1.25
CA LEU A 17 9.17 -16.09 -1.29
C LEU A 17 8.75 -15.80 -2.73
N LEU A 18 7.49 -15.43 -2.92
CA LEU A 18 6.92 -15.04 -4.20
C LEU A 18 6.60 -13.54 -4.15
N ASP A 19 7.02 -12.80 -5.16
CA ASP A 19 6.47 -11.47 -5.42
C ASP A 19 5.10 -11.65 -6.08
N LEU A 20 4.04 -11.30 -5.34
CA LEU A 20 2.67 -11.59 -5.74
C LEU A 20 2.25 -10.61 -6.84
N GLU A 21 1.69 -11.14 -7.92
CA GLU A 21 1.14 -10.31 -8.98
C GLU A 21 -0.25 -9.79 -8.60
N PRO A 22 -0.70 -8.66 -9.19
CA PRO A 22 -2.02 -8.10 -8.91
C PRO A 22 -3.18 -9.09 -9.09
N TRP A 23 -3.11 -9.95 -10.11
CA TRP A 23 -4.12 -10.98 -10.34
C TRP A 23 -4.11 -12.07 -9.26
N GLN A 24 -2.94 -12.42 -8.69
CA GLN A 24 -2.83 -13.38 -7.59
C GLN A 24 -3.40 -12.81 -6.30
N LEU A 25 -3.20 -11.51 -6.06
CA LEU A 25 -3.84 -10.79 -4.96
C LEU A 25 -5.37 -10.81 -5.11
N ASN A 26 -5.87 -10.63 -6.34
CA ASN A 26 -7.30 -10.70 -6.63
C ASN A 26 -7.87 -12.12 -6.44
N ALA A 27 -7.19 -13.15 -6.93
CA ALA A 27 -7.56 -14.56 -6.72
C ALA A 27 -7.69 -14.88 -5.23
N MET A 28 -6.72 -14.45 -4.40
CA MET A 28 -6.80 -14.61 -2.94
C MET A 28 -7.97 -13.84 -2.32
N ALA A 29 -8.28 -12.64 -2.80
CA ALA A 29 -9.43 -11.87 -2.31
C ALA A 29 -10.76 -12.54 -2.65
N MET A 30 -10.83 -13.26 -3.78
CA MET A 30 -11.95 -14.08 -4.23
C MET A 30 -11.93 -15.51 -3.66
N GLN A 31 -10.92 -15.85 -2.85
CA GLN A 31 -10.71 -17.19 -2.30
C GLN A 31 -10.50 -18.28 -3.37
N GLU A 32 -9.97 -17.89 -4.52
CA GLU A 32 -9.59 -18.80 -5.60
C GLU A 32 -8.13 -19.26 -5.42
N PRO A 33 -7.86 -20.57 -5.60
CA PRO A 33 -6.50 -21.09 -5.53
C PRO A 33 -5.69 -20.71 -6.78
N PHE A 34 -4.38 -20.55 -6.62
CA PHE A 34 -3.44 -20.35 -7.73
C PHE A 34 -2.18 -21.19 -7.55
N ALA A 35 -1.51 -21.56 -8.65
CA ALA A 35 -0.32 -22.39 -8.58
C ALA A 35 0.93 -21.59 -8.14
N CYS A 36 1.74 -22.18 -7.25
CA CYS A 36 3.05 -21.65 -6.92
C CYS A 36 3.98 -21.69 -8.15
N LYS A 37 4.67 -20.59 -8.47
CA LYS A 37 5.64 -20.54 -9.58
C LYS A 37 6.84 -21.48 -9.42
N HIS A 38 7.12 -21.95 -8.20
CA HIS A 38 8.24 -22.85 -7.92
C HIS A 38 7.81 -24.31 -7.85
N CYS A 39 6.90 -24.65 -6.92
CA CYS A 39 6.50 -26.04 -6.71
C CYS A 39 5.24 -26.46 -7.46
N HIS A 40 4.60 -25.55 -8.21
CA HIS A 40 3.38 -25.78 -9.00
C HIS A 40 2.17 -26.29 -8.21
N LYS A 41 2.28 -26.39 -6.87
CA LYS A 41 1.17 -26.77 -5.98
C LYS A 41 0.16 -25.61 -5.84
N PRO A 42 -1.14 -25.93 -5.69
CA PRO A 42 -2.16 -24.92 -5.44
C PRO A 42 -1.90 -24.24 -4.10
N LEU A 43 -2.06 -22.92 -4.10
CA LEU A 43 -1.90 -22.05 -2.95
C LEU A 43 -3.15 -21.21 -2.79
N LYS A 44 -3.57 -21.03 -1.54
CA LYS A 44 -4.69 -20.19 -1.15
C LYS A 44 -4.37 -19.43 0.13
N LEU A 45 -5.05 -18.32 0.33
CA LEU A 45 -4.97 -17.54 1.57
C LEU A 45 -6.19 -17.87 2.44
N ASP A 46 -6.09 -18.87 3.31
CA ASP A 46 -7.22 -19.29 4.16
C ASP A 46 -7.21 -18.66 5.56
N CYS A 47 -6.07 -18.09 5.99
CA CYS A 47 -5.99 -17.46 7.30
C CYS A 47 -6.86 -16.17 7.33
N PRO A 48 -7.91 -16.10 8.17
CA PRO A 48 -8.86 -14.98 8.17
C PRO A 48 -8.20 -13.65 8.54
N GLU A 49 -7.18 -13.67 9.42
CA GLU A 49 -6.40 -12.48 9.74
C GLU A 49 -5.62 -11.96 8.54
N GLN A 50 -5.06 -12.85 7.72
CA GLN A 50 -4.31 -12.47 6.53
C GLN A 50 -5.22 -11.99 5.41
N ILE A 51 -6.42 -12.57 5.26
CA ILE A 51 -7.45 -12.08 4.34
C ILE A 51 -7.89 -10.67 4.73
N LYS A 52 -8.16 -10.44 6.03
CA LYS A 52 -8.51 -9.10 6.55
C LYS A 52 -7.40 -8.10 6.24
N ARG A 53 -6.14 -8.51 6.43
CA ARG A 53 -4.97 -7.70 6.09
C ARG A 53 -4.91 -7.39 4.59
N LEU A 54 -5.09 -8.37 3.72
CA LEU A 54 -5.14 -8.17 2.27
C LEU A 54 -6.25 -7.20 1.85
N LYS A 55 -7.44 -7.28 2.46
CA LYS A 55 -8.51 -6.31 2.23
C LYS A 55 -8.13 -4.89 2.68
N THR A 56 -7.45 -4.75 3.82
CA THR A 56 -6.92 -3.45 4.24
C THR A 56 -5.84 -2.92 3.29
N LEU A 57 -5.14 -3.80 2.54
CA LEU A 57 -4.24 -3.34 1.48
C LEU A 57 -4.97 -2.64 0.35
N GLY A 58 -6.15 -3.14 -0.06
CA GLY A 58 -7.00 -2.46 -1.03
C GLY A 58 -7.42 -1.06 -0.57
N SER A 59 -7.71 -0.90 0.74
CA SER A 59 -7.98 0.40 1.35
C SER A 59 -6.77 1.34 1.40
N PHE A 60 -5.53 0.87 1.19
CA PHE A 60 -4.39 1.78 1.10
C PHE A 60 -4.37 2.57 -0.20
N ALA A 61 -4.93 2.03 -1.30
CA ALA A 61 -5.02 2.76 -2.55
C ALA A 61 -5.94 3.98 -2.40
N THR A 62 -7.09 3.79 -1.76
CA THR A 62 -8.03 4.88 -1.43
C THR A 62 -7.43 5.85 -0.42
N LEU A 63 -6.75 5.35 0.63
CA LEU A 63 -6.04 6.19 1.60
C LEU A 63 -4.99 7.08 0.93
N ARG A 64 -4.19 6.52 0.01
CA ARG A 64 -3.17 7.26 -0.75
C ARG A 64 -3.80 8.36 -1.61
N ALA A 65 -4.88 8.05 -2.32
CA ALA A 65 -5.59 9.03 -3.13
C ALA A 65 -6.13 10.17 -2.25
N LEU A 66 -6.78 9.85 -1.14
CA LEU A 66 -7.30 10.83 -0.18
C LEU A 66 -6.17 11.72 0.39
N LEU A 67 -5.04 11.12 0.75
CA LEU A 67 -3.85 11.84 1.22
C LEU A 67 -3.31 12.81 0.19
N ILE A 68 -3.23 12.41 -1.08
CA ILE A 68 -2.78 13.29 -2.16
C ILE A 68 -3.72 14.49 -2.30
N VAL A 69 -5.04 14.25 -2.29
CA VAL A 69 -6.05 15.31 -2.36
C VAL A 69 -5.89 16.26 -1.16
N LEU A 70 -5.82 15.73 0.07
CA LEU A 70 -5.63 16.53 1.27
C LEU A 70 -4.35 17.36 1.23
N CYS A 71 -3.22 16.76 0.83
CA CYS A 71 -1.94 17.48 0.70
C CYS A 71 -2.06 18.62 -0.32
N ALA A 72 -2.65 18.34 -1.49
CA ALA A 72 -2.86 19.34 -2.53
C ALA A 72 -3.76 20.48 -2.04
N THR A 73 -4.87 20.17 -1.38
CA THR A 73 -5.78 21.18 -0.80
C THR A 73 -5.06 22.06 0.22
N VAL A 74 -4.30 21.48 1.15
CA VAL A 74 -3.55 22.25 2.17
C VAL A 74 -2.53 23.17 1.51
N LEU A 75 -1.79 22.69 0.50
CA LEU A 75 -0.81 23.50 -0.22
C LEU A 75 -1.48 24.64 -1.01
N LEU A 76 -2.60 24.39 -1.69
CA LEU A 76 -3.35 25.41 -2.43
C LEU A 76 -3.92 26.47 -1.50
N VAL A 77 -4.53 26.08 -0.38
CA VAL A 77 -5.06 27.01 0.63
C VAL A 77 -3.93 27.85 1.23
N SER A 78 -2.80 27.24 1.56
CA SER A 78 -1.63 27.95 2.09
C SER A 78 -1.07 28.94 1.08
N LEU A 79 -1.02 28.58 -0.20
CA LEU A 79 -0.58 29.47 -1.27
C LEU A 79 -1.54 30.66 -1.46
N ALA A 80 -2.86 30.43 -1.40
CA ALA A 80 -3.85 31.50 -1.49
C ALA A 80 -3.75 32.47 -0.30
N LEU A 81 -3.59 31.95 0.92
CA LEU A 81 -3.39 32.77 2.11
C LEU A 81 -2.09 33.57 2.06
N GLN A 82 -1.01 32.98 1.53
CA GLN A 82 0.23 33.73 1.27
C GLN A 82 0.00 34.87 0.27
N TRP A 83 -0.75 34.61 -0.79
CA TRP A 83 -0.98 35.57 -1.87
C TRP A 83 -1.77 36.81 -1.40
N ILE A 84 -2.72 36.62 -0.48
CA ILE A 84 -3.51 37.70 0.14
C ILE A 84 -2.73 38.39 1.28
N GLY A 85 -1.50 37.92 1.60
CA GLY A 85 -0.65 38.52 2.62
C GLY A 85 -0.98 38.07 4.06
N LEU A 86 -1.79 37.02 4.23
CA LEU A 86 -2.15 36.46 5.54
C LEU A 86 -1.11 35.47 6.07
N LEU A 87 -0.16 35.03 5.24
CA LEU A 87 0.95 34.17 5.63
C LEU A 87 2.29 34.81 5.25
N GLU A 88 3.31 34.51 6.03
CA GLU A 88 4.70 34.78 5.67
C GLU A 88 5.29 33.64 4.83
N ARG A 89 6.23 33.99 3.95
CA ARG A 89 6.91 33.02 3.08
C ARG A 89 7.63 31.93 3.88
N SER A 90 8.18 32.29 5.04
CA SER A 90 8.81 31.37 6.02
C SER A 90 7.81 30.31 6.51
N LEU A 91 6.61 30.74 6.89
CA LEU A 91 5.54 29.89 7.38
C LEU A 91 4.97 28.99 6.27
N GLN A 92 4.79 29.50 5.06
CA GLN A 92 4.35 28.71 3.90
C GLN A 92 5.33 27.56 3.58
N LEU A 93 6.64 27.83 3.63
CA LEU A 93 7.68 26.81 3.44
C LEU A 93 7.61 25.75 4.55
N GLY A 94 7.40 26.16 5.80
CA GLY A 94 7.19 25.26 6.93
C GLY A 94 5.99 24.34 6.73
N ILE A 95 4.84 24.88 6.30
CA ILE A 95 3.64 24.09 6.00
C ILE A 95 3.92 23.09 4.87
N SER A 96 4.60 23.54 3.80
CA SER A 96 4.92 22.68 2.65
C SER A 96 5.83 21.51 3.05
N ALA A 97 6.85 21.79 3.87
CA ALA A 97 7.74 20.77 4.41
C ALA A 97 6.98 19.78 5.30
N LEU A 98 6.10 20.28 6.18
CA LEU A 98 5.31 19.44 7.09
C LEU A 98 4.34 18.52 6.34
N VAL A 99 3.67 19.02 5.30
CA VAL A 99 2.81 18.23 4.41
C VAL A 99 3.61 17.12 3.72
N LEU A 100 4.79 17.45 3.18
CA LEU A 100 5.65 16.47 2.51
C LEU A 100 6.13 15.38 3.47
N VAL A 101 6.63 15.76 4.65
CA VAL A 101 7.07 14.81 5.68
C VAL A 101 5.91 13.92 6.13
N GLY A 102 4.73 14.49 6.36
CA GLY A 102 3.52 13.74 6.72
C GLY A 102 3.16 12.70 5.66
N TYR A 103 3.13 13.09 4.38
CA TYR A 103 2.89 12.18 3.27
C TYR A 103 3.92 11.04 3.21
N LEU A 104 5.21 11.37 3.32
CA LEU A 104 6.30 10.38 3.30
C LEU A 104 6.22 9.41 4.47
N LEU A 105 5.89 9.89 5.67
CA LEU A 105 5.70 9.06 6.86
C LEU A 105 4.56 8.06 6.67
N VAL A 106 3.39 8.51 6.20
CA VAL A 106 2.26 7.59 5.95
C VAL A 106 2.64 6.56 4.89
N MET A 107 3.25 6.98 3.79
CA MET A 107 3.71 6.05 2.75
C MET A 107 4.76 5.05 3.27
N ALA A 108 5.67 5.48 4.15
CA ALA A 108 6.65 4.61 4.77
C ALA A 108 5.99 3.58 5.70
N ILE A 109 5.00 3.99 6.50
CA ILE A 109 4.23 3.09 7.37
C ILE A 109 3.48 2.04 6.53
N VAL A 110 2.84 2.47 5.45
CA VAL A 110 2.15 1.57 4.52
C VAL A 110 3.13 0.56 3.93
N ARG A 111 4.28 1.01 3.40
CA ARG A 111 5.31 0.11 2.86
C ARG A 111 5.84 -0.88 3.90
N ARG A 112 6.10 -0.43 5.14
CA ARG A 112 6.53 -1.32 6.23
C ARG A 112 5.45 -2.37 6.54
N ARG A 113 4.17 -1.96 6.54
CA ARG A 113 3.05 -2.89 6.72
C ARG A 113 2.85 -3.82 5.53
N GLN A 114 3.23 -3.45 4.31
CA GLN A 114 3.14 -4.33 3.15
C GLN A 114 4.28 -5.36 3.07
N ARG A 115 5.47 -5.02 3.59
CA ARG A 115 6.65 -5.89 3.51
C ARG A 115 6.62 -7.18 4.33
N ARG A 116 5.65 -7.39 5.25
CA ARG A 116 5.58 -8.72 5.91
C ARG A 116 4.91 -9.71 4.96
N PRO A 117 5.57 -10.83 4.63
CA PRO A 117 5.04 -11.79 3.67
C PRO A 117 3.74 -12.41 4.17
N LEU A 118 2.78 -12.58 3.27
CA LEU A 118 1.58 -13.38 3.49
C LEU A 118 1.98 -14.86 3.51
N LEU A 119 1.42 -15.65 4.43
CA LEU A 119 1.64 -17.10 4.48
C LEU A 119 0.54 -17.78 3.66
N LEU A 120 0.93 -18.30 2.50
CA LEU A 120 0.03 -18.97 1.56
C LEU A 120 -0.09 -20.44 1.98
N GLN A 121 -1.30 -20.85 2.34
CA GLN A 121 -1.61 -22.21 2.74
C GLN A 121 -1.91 -23.09 1.52
N ALA A 122 -1.90 -24.40 1.74
CA ALA A 122 -2.34 -25.36 0.74
C ALA A 122 -3.85 -25.22 0.57
N GLY A 123 -4.30 -24.95 -0.66
CA GLY A 123 -5.71 -24.95 -1.03
C GLY A 123 -6.21 -26.33 -1.42
#